data_AF-A0A7Y0SC43-F1
#
_entry.id   AF-A0A7Y0SC43-F1
#
_cell.length_a   1.000
_cell.length_b   1.000
_cell.length_c   1.000
_cell.angle_alpha   90.00
_cell.angle_beta   90.00
_cell.angle_gamma   90.00
#
_symmetry.space_group_name_H-M   'P 1'
#
loop_
_entity.id
_entity.type
_entity.pdbx_description
1 polymer ?
#
loop_
_entity_poly.entity_id
_entity_poly.type
_entity_poly.pdbx_seq_one_letter_code
_entity_poly.pdbx_strand_id
1 'polypeptide(L)'
;YAMPLYRQESLFTQSGIELSRTTMARWVIQVSEKFAPLYAALKAHLLEQVVIQADETPLNVLKEDKQCYMWLYCSGADSPEAALPNVKNIALYDYQN
;
A
#
# COMPACT_ATOMS: atom_id res chain seq x y z
N TYR A 1 -11.58 -2.15 -1.19
CA TYR A 1 -11.63 -2.17 0.29
C TYR A 1 -10.54 -3.11 0.80
N ALA A 2 -9.67 -2.66 1.71
CA ALA A 2 -8.71 -3.54 2.37
C ALA A 2 -9.37 -4.25 3.56
N MET A 3 -9.12 -5.55 3.74
CA MET A 3 -9.65 -6.34 4.86
C MET A 3 -8.56 -6.61 5.90
N PRO A 4 -8.73 -6.22 7.18
CA PRO A 4 -7.75 -6.52 8.22
C PRO A 4 -7.52 -8.04 8.39
N LEU A 5 -6.28 -8.43 8.68
CA LEU A 5 -5.90 -9.86 8.77
C LEU A 5 -6.68 -10.64 9.84
N TYR A 6 -7.05 -10.02 10.97
CA TYR A 6 -7.87 -10.70 11.99
C TYR A 6 -9.28 -11.05 11.46
N ARG A 7 -9.81 -10.24 10.54
CA ARG A 7 -11.11 -10.49 9.91
C ARG A 7 -10.98 -11.60 8.88
N GLN A 8 -9.88 -11.63 8.12
CA GLN A 8 -9.57 -12.73 7.20
C GLN A 8 -9.43 -14.06 7.96
N GLU A 9 -8.70 -14.07 9.07
CA GLU A 9 -8.54 -15.24 9.95
C GLU A 9 -9.91 -15.77 10.41
N SER A 10 -10.81 -14.88 10.85
CA SER A 10 -12.17 -15.26 11.25
C SER A 10 -12.97 -15.92 10.11
N LEU A 11 -12.83 -15.43 8.87
CA LEU A 11 -13.52 -16.01 7.71
C LEU A 11 -12.96 -17.39 7.32
N PHE A 12 -11.65 -17.58 7.43
CA PHE A 12 -11.03 -18.88 7.18
C PHE A 12 -11.46 -19.91 8.21
N THR A 13 -11.51 -19.53 9.50
CA THR A 13 -12.02 -20.40 10.57
C THR A 13 -13.48 -20.80 10.33
N GLN A 14 -14.34 -19.86 9.88
CA GLN A 14 -15.72 -20.17 9.50
C GLN A 14 -15.81 -21.16 8.32
N SER A 15 -14.78 -21.19 7.47
CA SER A 15 -14.67 -22.12 6.35
C SER A 15 -13.96 -23.43 6.72
N GLY A 16 -13.64 -23.65 8.00
CA GLY A 16 -12.93 -24.85 8.48
C GLY A 16 -11.42 -24.85 8.19
N ILE A 17 -10.84 -23.70 7.85
CA ILE A 17 -9.42 -23.55 7.52
C ILE A 17 -8.71 -22.85 8.69
N GLU A 18 -7.76 -23.55 9.32
CA GLU A 18 -6.90 -22.96 10.34
C GLU A 18 -5.77 -22.16 9.71
N LEU A 19 -5.96 -20.84 9.60
CA LEU A 19 -4.95 -19.93 9.06
C LEU A 19 -4.75 -18.73 9.99
N SER A 20 -3.64 -18.73 10.74
CA SER A 20 -3.38 -17.69 11.73
C SER A 20 -3.04 -16.34 11.11
N ARG A 21 -3.42 -15.25 11.81
CA ARG A 21 -3.01 -13.87 11.49
C ARG A 21 -1.50 -13.72 11.36
N THR A 22 -0.73 -14.37 12.22
CA THR A 22 0.74 -14.31 12.22
C THR A 22 1.31 -14.93 10.94
N THR A 23 0.76 -16.06 10.51
CA THR A 23 1.15 -16.72 9.25
C THR A 23 0.88 -15.81 8.06
N MET A 24 -0.32 -15.25 7.96
CA MET A 24 -0.68 -14.33 6.88
C MET A 24 0.18 -13.06 6.88
N ALA A 25 0.43 -12.46 8.05
CA ALA A 25 1.29 -11.28 8.16
C ALA A 25 2.71 -11.57 7.63
N ARG A 26 3.27 -12.73 7.98
CA ARG A 26 4.58 -13.16 7.47
C ARG A 26 4.57 -13.35 5.95
N TRP A 27 3.49 -13.86 5.37
CA TRP A 27 3.36 -13.99 3.91
C TRP A 27 3.28 -12.63 3.23
N VAL A 28 2.49 -11.69 3.77
CA VAL A 28 2.38 -10.32 3.24
C VAL A 28 3.75 -9.64 3.21
N ILE A 29 4.56 -9.77 4.27
CA ILE A 29 5.92 -9.21 4.32
C ILE A 29 6.80 -9.84 3.23
N GLN A 30 6.86 -11.17 3.15
CA GLN A 30 7.67 -11.86 2.13
C GLN A 30 7.27 -11.47 0.71
N VAL A 31 5.97 -11.35 0.45
CA VAL A 31 5.45 -10.93 -0.85
C VAL A 31 5.85 -9.48 -1.14
N SER A 32 5.74 -8.57 -0.15
CA SER A 32 6.14 -7.17 -0.33
C SER A 32 7.61 -7.00 -0.72
N GLU A 33 8.50 -7.81 -0.15
CA GLU A 33 9.93 -7.80 -0.51
C GLU A 33 10.15 -8.18 -1.98
N LYS A 34 9.37 -9.14 -2.51
CA LYS A 34 9.42 -9.53 -3.93
C LYS A 34 8.88 -8.45 -4.87
N PHE A 35 8.03 -7.54 -4.38
CA PHE A 35 7.50 -6.42 -5.14
C PHE A 35 8.39 -5.18 -5.12
N ALA A 36 9.47 -5.16 -4.35
CA ALA A 36 10.45 -4.06 -4.34
C ALA A 36 10.90 -3.57 -5.75
N PRO A 37 11.25 -4.44 -6.73
CA PRO A 37 11.63 -3.97 -8.06
C PRO A 37 10.47 -3.32 -8.83
N LEU A 38 9.24 -3.82 -8.66
CA LEU A 38 8.06 -3.20 -9.26
C LEU A 38 7.79 -1.82 -8.65
N TYR A 39 7.90 -1.71 -7.32
CA TYR A 39 7.76 -0.44 -6.62
C TYR A 39 8.80 0.58 -7.12
N ALA A 40 10.05 0.17 -7.28
CA ALA A 40 11.11 1.05 -7.80
C ALA A 40 10.83 1.51 -9.24
N ALA A 41 10.35 0.61 -10.12
CA ALA A 41 9.98 0.96 -11.49
C ALA A 41 8.79 1.92 -11.55
N LEU A 42 7.76 1.69 -10.73
CA LEU A 42 6.61 2.59 -10.62
C LEU A 42 7.02 3.95 -10.06
N LYS A 43 7.94 3.98 -9.07
CA LYS A 43 8.48 5.23 -8.52
C LYS A 43 9.24 6.02 -9.58
N ALA A 44 10.05 5.36 -10.41
CA ALA A 44 10.75 6.02 -11.51
C ALA A 44 9.75 6.66 -12.49
N HIS A 45 8.70 5.94 -12.90
CA HIS A 45 7.66 6.50 -13.77
C HIS A 45 6.84 7.61 -13.10
N LEU A 46 6.59 7.52 -11.80
CA LEU A 46 5.90 8.55 -11.04
C LEU A 46 6.69 9.86 -11.06
N LEU A 47 8.01 9.79 -10.93
CA LEU A 47 8.91 10.96 -10.97
C LEU A 47 9.04 11.60 -12.35
N GLU A 48 8.65 10.91 -13.43
CA GLU A 48 8.57 11.46 -14.78
C GLU A 48 7.30 12.29 -15.02
N GLN A 49 6.32 12.23 -14.11
CA GLN A 49 5.05 12.93 -14.29
C GLN A 49 5.19 14.44 -14.04
N VAL A 50 4.42 15.23 -14.78
CA VAL A 50 4.44 16.71 -14.68
C VAL A 50 3.94 17.19 -13.32
N VAL A 51 2.99 16.47 -12.73
CA VAL A 51 2.41 16.76 -11.42
C VAL A 51 2.34 15.46 -10.62
N ILE A 52 2.74 15.54 -9.36
CA ILE A 52 2.61 14.47 -8.37
C ILE A 52 1.84 15.06 -7.19
N GLN A 53 0.75 14.41 -6.81
CA GLN A 53 0.02 14.71 -5.59
C GLN A 53 0.62 13.91 -4.43
N ALA A 54 0.76 14.55 -3.27
CA ALA A 54 1.24 13.92 -2.06
C ALA A 54 0.26 14.22 -0.92
N ASP A 55 -0.01 13.21 -0.09
CA ASP A 55 -0.83 13.34 1.11
C ASP A 55 -0.16 12.58 2.27
N GLU A 56 -0.12 13.21 3.44
CA GLU A 56 0.44 12.62 4.65
C GLU A 56 -0.68 12.16 5.59
N THR A 57 -0.55 10.95 6.12
CA THR A 57 -1.47 10.42 7.13
C THR A 57 -0.68 10.04 8.38
N PRO A 58 -0.94 10.68 9.55
CA PRO A 58 -0.29 10.30 10.80
C PRO A 58 -0.74 8.90 11.25
N LEU A 59 0.21 8.08 11.67
CA LEU A 59 -0.03 6.72 12.15
C LEU A 59 0.43 6.54 13.60
N ASN A 60 -0.39 5.81 14.37
CA ASN A 60 -0.01 5.32 15.69
C ASN A 60 0.56 3.91 15.55
N VAL A 61 1.87 3.77 15.72
CA VAL A 61 2.56 2.49 15.56
C VAL A 61 2.86 1.90 16.94
N LEU A 62 2.57 0.61 17.10
CA LEU A 62 2.82 -0.08 18.35
C LEU A 62 4.33 -0.10 18.65
N LYS A 63 4.70 0.29 19.88
CA LYS A 63 6.09 0.34 20.38
C LYS A 63 6.95 1.44 19.76
N GLU A 64 6.34 2.43 19.11
CA GLU A 64 7.04 3.63 18.66
C GLU A 64 6.55 4.84 19.46
N ASP A 65 7.48 5.60 20.06
CA ASP A 65 7.15 6.79 20.86
C ASP A 65 7.07 8.07 19.99
N LYS A 66 7.49 7.97 18.73
CA LYS A 66 7.50 9.06 17.76
C LYS A 66 6.25 9.02 16.89
N GLN A 67 5.88 10.19 16.36
CA GLN A 67 4.82 10.29 15.37
C GLN A 67 5.32 9.73 14.04
N CYS A 68 4.77 8.59 13.62
CA CYS A 68 5.05 8.01 12.31
C CYS A 68 4.04 8.51 11.28
N TYR A 69 4.41 8.42 10.00
CA TYR A 69 3.60 8.88 8.88
C TYR A 69 3.55 7.83 7.77
N MET A 70 2.41 7.76 7.09
CA MET A 70 2.28 7.12 5.79
C MET A 70 2.07 8.21 4.75
N TRP A 71 2.93 8.24 3.75
CA TRP A 71 2.83 9.12 2.60
C TRP A 71 2.16 8.39 1.45
N LEU A 72 1.16 9.01 0.84
CA LEU A 72 0.65 8.64 -0.47
C LEU A 72 1.28 9.57 -1.50
N TYR A 73 1.87 9.01 -2.55
CA TYR A 73 2.25 9.74 -3.75
C TYR A 73 1.47 9.20 -4.93
N CYS A 74 0.75 10.06 -5.63
CA CYS A 74 0.00 9.65 -6.80
C CYS A 74 0.12 10.62 -7.97
N SER A 75 -0.28 10.14 -9.14
CA SER A 75 -0.38 10.89 -10.39
C SER A 75 -1.51 10.32 -11.24
N GLY A 76 -1.97 11.11 -12.21
CA GLY A 76 -3.07 10.73 -13.08
C GLY A 76 -4.42 11.23 -12.60
N ALA A 77 -5.47 10.67 -13.21
CA ALA A 77 -6.85 11.09 -12.97
C ALA A 77 -7.53 10.22 -11.91
N ASP A 78 -8.57 10.76 -11.29
CA ASP A 78 -9.39 10.10 -10.27
C ASP A 78 -10.22 8.92 -10.78
N SER A 79 -10.36 8.80 -12.10
CA SER A 79 -11.17 7.78 -12.77
C SER A 79 -10.56 7.38 -14.13
N PRO A 80 -10.83 6.14 -14.61
CA PRO A 80 -10.44 5.71 -15.95
C PRO A 80 -11.01 6.60 -17.06
N GLU A 81 -12.20 7.17 -16.85
CA GLU A 81 -12.89 8.03 -17.81
C GLU A 81 -12.27 9.43 -17.90
N ALA A 82 -11.61 9.90 -16.83
CA ALA A 82 -10.89 11.17 -16.79
C ALA A 82 -9.40 11.06 -17.15
N ALA A 83 -8.96 9.91 -17.67
CA ALA A 83 -7.56 9.64 -17.97
C ALA A 83 -6.95 10.74 -18.88
N LEU A 84 -5.85 11.33 -18.40
CA LEU A 84 -5.12 12.35 -19.14
C LEU A 84 -4.20 11.69 -20.17
N PRO A 85 -4.09 12.22 -21.40
CA PRO A 85 -3.19 11.69 -22.40
C PRO A 85 -1.74 11.67 -21.89
N ASN A 86 -1.06 10.53 -22.04
CA ASN A 86 0.33 10.31 -21.65
C ASN A 86 0.64 10.41 -20.14
N VAL A 87 -0.37 10.45 -19.27
CA VAL A 87 -0.18 10.39 -17.81
C VAL A 87 -0.57 9.00 -17.32
N LYS A 88 0.32 8.37 -16.56
CA LYS A 88 0.06 7.05 -15.99
C LYS A 88 -0.59 7.20 -14.62
N ASN A 89 -1.70 6.51 -14.37
CA ASN A 89 -2.28 6.44 -13.04
C ASN A 89 -1.40 5.57 -12.14
N ILE A 90 -0.70 6.20 -11.21
CA ILE A 90 0.21 5.52 -10.26
C ILE A 90 -0.14 6.03 -8.86
N ALA A 91 -0.22 5.11 -7.89
CA ALA A 91 -0.37 5.41 -6.48
C ALA A 91 0.62 4.55 -5.68
N LEU A 92 1.52 5.19 -4.93
CA LEU A 92 2.54 4.55 -4.11
C LEU A 92 2.40 5.02 -2.66
N TYR A 93 2.62 4.09 -1.73
CA TYR A 93 2.60 4.36 -0.30
C TYR A 93 4.01 4.20 0.26
N ASP A 94 4.45 5.15 1.09
CA ASP A 94 5.76 5.17 1.72
C ASP A 94 5.63 5.42 3.22
N TYR A 95 6.18 4.50 4.01
CA TYR A 95 6.13 4.59 5.46
C TYR A 95 7.38 5.28 6.00
N GLN A 96 7.21 6.28 6.85
CA GLN A 96 8.29 7.06 7.45
C GLN A 96 8.15 7.10 8.98
N ASN A 97 9.24 6.74 9.66
CA ASN A 97 9.37 6.72 11.12
C ASN A 97 9.72 8.09 11.71
#